data_AF-A0A8C4S6E4-F1
#
_entry.id   AF-A0A8C4S6E4-F1
#
_cell.length_a   1.000
_cell.length_b   1.000
_cell.length_c   1.000
_cell.angle_alpha   90.00
_cell.angle_beta   90.00
_cell.angle_gamma   90.00
#
_symmetry.space_group_name_H-M   'P 1'
#
loop_
_entity.id
_entity.type
_entity.pdbx_description
1 polymer ?
#
loop_
_entity_poly.entity_id
_entity_poly.type
_entity_poly.pdbx_seq_one_letter_code
_entity_poly.pdbx_strand_id
1 'polypeptide(L)'
;MGNRCTHGRSSKEILDYEDSDMGISRFVALLLMILGYTKPGKSSPLRPICDIRVMDQYIKEAKDAENAMKGCKEECILPEPLTLPVMNLNYMEWESKDNKIKEEEVQSGLSLLKQAILTARDKVASSVPLEFIEAAYRNIRNIGQILKSLNIQEFTSPVSQHSKTIAVRTLSELFRVQASFCVVK
;
A
#
# COMPACT_ATOMS: atom_id res chain seq x y z
N MET A 1 67.03 30.65 -45.93
CA MET A 1 66.71 30.85 -47.35
C MET A 1 65.21 31.03 -47.50
N GLY A 2 64.77 32.12 -48.15
CA GLY A 2 63.41 32.39 -48.65
C GLY A 2 62.36 32.79 -47.58
N ASN A 3 61.96 34.06 -47.36
CA ASN A 3 61.32 35.10 -48.19
C ASN A 3 59.78 35.13 -48.09
N ARG A 4 59.29 36.26 -47.51
CA ARG A 4 58.15 37.13 -47.87
C ARG A 4 56.67 36.69 -47.74
N CYS A 5 55.99 37.41 -46.83
CA CYS A 5 54.77 38.23 -46.94
C CYS A 5 53.63 37.85 -47.91
N THR A 6 52.38 37.90 -47.40
CA THR A 6 51.32 38.81 -47.90
C THR A 6 50.23 39.08 -46.86
N HIS A 7 49.91 40.37 -46.69
CA HIS A 7 48.71 40.89 -46.05
C HIS A 7 47.57 40.87 -47.08
N GLY A 8 46.36 40.49 -46.68
CA GLY A 8 45.18 40.50 -47.54
C GLY A 8 43.91 40.48 -46.71
N ARG A 9 43.35 41.67 -46.46
CA ARG A 9 42.07 41.91 -45.79
C ARG A 9 41.05 42.34 -46.84
N SER A 10 39.93 41.62 -46.96
CA SER A 10 38.63 42.05 -47.51
C SER A 10 37.72 40.81 -47.52
N SER A 11 36.44 40.77 -47.19
CA SER A 11 35.48 41.79 -46.78
C SER A 11 34.40 41.10 -45.96
N LYS A 12 33.60 41.92 -45.26
CA LYS A 12 32.50 41.56 -44.37
C LYS A 12 31.41 40.73 -45.06
N GLU A 13 30.87 39.76 -44.33
CA GLU A 13 29.42 39.54 -44.35
C GLU A 13 28.96 39.40 -42.89
N ILE A 14 28.14 40.36 -42.49
CA ILE A 14 27.46 40.44 -41.22
C ILE A 14 26.21 39.58 -41.40
N LEU A 15 26.00 38.60 -40.52
CA LEU A 15 24.67 38.09 -40.27
C LEU A 15 24.49 38.03 -38.76
N ASP A 16 23.61 38.91 -38.32
CA ASP A 16 23.21 39.16 -36.95
C ASP A 16 22.83 37.87 -36.23
N TYR A 17 23.39 37.67 -35.04
CA TYR A 17 22.76 36.82 -34.04
C TYR A 17 22.46 37.70 -32.84
N GLU A 18 21.22 38.18 -32.81
CA GLU A 18 20.68 39.04 -31.76
C GLU A 18 20.83 38.39 -30.39
N ASP A 19 21.40 39.18 -29.49
CA ASP A 19 21.23 39.22 -28.05
C ASP A 19 19.86 38.64 -27.59
N SER A 20 19.84 37.35 -27.24
CA SER A 20 18.67 36.67 -26.66
C SER A 20 18.98 35.97 -25.34
N ASP A 21 20.12 36.28 -24.72
CA ASP A 21 20.57 35.60 -23.49
C ASP A 21 19.92 36.17 -22.22
N MET A 22 19.42 37.41 -22.27
CA MET A 22 18.89 38.09 -21.08
C MET A 22 17.42 37.72 -20.74
N GLY A 23 16.69 37.11 -21.68
CA GLY A 23 15.31 36.66 -21.47
C GLY A 23 15.21 35.25 -20.89
N ILE A 24 16.03 34.32 -21.40
CA ILE A 24 15.98 32.90 -21.03
C ILE A 24 16.36 32.71 -19.57
N SER A 25 17.40 33.40 -19.10
CA SER A 25 17.84 33.37 -17.70
C SER A 25 16.75 33.83 -16.73
N ARG A 26 15.96 34.85 -17.11
CA ARG A 26 14.87 35.38 -16.27
C ARG A 26 13.65 34.47 -16.26
N PHE A 27 13.31 33.84 -17.39
CA PHE A 27 12.26 32.83 -17.46
C PHE A 27 12.62 31.58 -16.67
N VAL A 28 13.86 31.10 -16.78
CA VAL A 28 14.36 29.97 -15.99
C VAL A 28 14.34 30.31 -14.50
N ALA A 29 14.79 31.51 -14.11
CA ALA A 29 14.71 31.96 -12.72
C ALA A 29 13.28 32.08 -12.20
N LEU A 30 12.34 32.56 -13.03
CA LEU A 30 10.91 32.62 -12.68
C LEU A 30 10.32 31.22 -12.51
N LEU A 31 10.64 30.29 -13.42
CA LEU A 31 10.19 28.91 -13.34
C LEU A 31 10.71 28.24 -12.07
N LEU A 32 12.00 28.40 -11.75
CA LEU A 32 12.60 27.87 -10.52
C LEU A 32 12.00 28.48 -9.26
N MET A 33 11.67 29.78 -9.26
CA MET A 33 10.96 30.41 -8.15
C MET A 33 9.54 29.88 -8.00
N ILE A 34 8.79 29.69 -9.09
CA ILE A 34 7.43 29.12 -9.06
C ILE A 34 7.47 27.67 -8.56
N LEU A 35 8.38 26.85 -9.09
CA LEU A 35 8.60 25.45 -8.67
C LEU A 35 9.06 25.35 -7.20
N GLY A 36 9.86 26.31 -6.73
CA GLY A 36 10.28 26.40 -5.32
C GLY A 36 9.19 26.94 -4.39
N TYR A 37 8.25 27.77 -4.89
CA TYR A 37 7.12 28.32 -4.13
C TYR A 37 5.90 27.41 -4.12
N THR A 38 5.76 26.52 -5.10
CA THR A 38 4.87 25.38 -4.97
C THR A 38 5.49 24.46 -3.93
N LYS A 39 5.12 24.65 -2.65
CA LYS A 39 5.13 23.52 -1.72
C LYS A 39 4.55 22.34 -2.50
N PRO A 40 5.21 21.17 -2.55
CA PRO A 40 4.61 20.01 -3.17
C PRO A 40 3.29 19.80 -2.44
N GLY A 41 2.21 20.32 -3.04
CA GLY A 41 0.87 19.99 -2.66
C GLY A 41 0.89 18.49 -2.76
N LYS A 42 0.67 17.83 -1.63
CA LYS A 42 0.59 16.38 -1.57
C LYS A 42 -0.59 16.02 -2.48
N SER A 43 -0.38 15.94 -3.79
CA SER A 43 -1.16 15.08 -4.65
C SER A 43 -0.79 13.70 -4.15
N SER A 44 -1.39 13.31 -3.02
CA SER A 44 -1.46 11.91 -2.69
C SER A 44 -2.07 11.29 -3.95
N PRO A 45 -1.34 10.43 -4.67
CA PRO A 45 -1.96 9.69 -5.76
C PRO A 45 -3.22 9.06 -5.18
N LEU A 46 -4.34 9.19 -5.91
CA LEU A 46 -5.63 8.63 -5.52
C LEU A 46 -5.38 7.26 -4.89
N ARG A 47 -5.61 7.19 -3.58
CA ARG A 47 -5.10 6.11 -2.75
C ARG A 47 -5.81 4.84 -3.21
N PRO A 48 -5.11 3.71 -3.44
CA PRO A 48 -5.74 2.53 -4.05
C PRO A 48 -6.97 1.99 -3.28
N ILE A 49 -7.09 2.20 -1.96
CA ILE A 49 -8.30 1.83 -1.18
C ILE A 49 -9.53 2.71 -1.51
N CYS A 50 -9.35 3.93 -2.00
CA CYS A 50 -10.46 4.76 -2.46
C CYS A 50 -11.07 4.24 -3.78
N ASP A 51 -10.36 3.34 -4.49
CA ASP A 51 -10.93 2.58 -5.58
C ASP A 51 -11.55 1.29 -5.01
N ILE A 52 -12.88 1.29 -4.90
CA ILE A 52 -13.66 0.15 -4.36
C ILE A 52 -13.30 -1.19 -5.01
N ARG A 53 -12.84 -1.17 -6.27
CA ARG A 53 -12.45 -2.35 -7.03
C ARG A 53 -11.25 -3.07 -6.43
N VAL A 54 -10.34 -2.34 -5.78
CA VAL A 54 -9.16 -2.91 -5.11
C VAL A 54 -9.61 -3.70 -3.88
N MET A 55 -10.53 -3.16 -3.08
CA MET A 55 -11.08 -3.88 -1.94
C MET A 55 -11.94 -5.06 -2.37
N ASP A 56 -12.76 -4.91 -3.42
CA ASP A 56 -13.53 -6.01 -4.01
C ASP A 56 -12.62 -7.16 -4.47
N GLN A 57 -11.47 -6.83 -5.08
CA GLN A 57 -10.49 -7.83 -5.49
C GLN A 57 -9.91 -8.57 -4.28
N TYR A 58 -9.54 -7.88 -3.19
CA TYR A 58 -9.05 -8.53 -1.98
C TYR A 58 -10.11 -9.41 -1.29
N ILE A 59 -11.37 -8.96 -1.28
CA ILE A 59 -12.50 -9.74 -0.75
C ILE A 59 -12.69 -11.00 -1.60
N LYS A 60 -12.65 -10.86 -2.93
CA LYS A 60 -12.79 -11.98 -3.85
C LYS A 60 -11.67 -13.00 -3.64
N GLU A 61 -10.41 -12.57 -3.62
CA GLU A 61 -9.27 -13.45 -3.41
C GLU A 61 -9.34 -14.18 -2.06
N ALA A 62 -9.78 -13.52 -1.00
CA ALA A 62 -9.99 -14.16 0.30
C ALA A 62 -11.12 -15.20 0.27
N LYS A 63 -12.22 -14.94 -0.43
CA LYS A 63 -13.32 -15.91 -0.60
C LYS A 63 -12.92 -17.08 -1.48
N ASP A 64 -12.14 -16.84 -2.53
CA ASP A 64 -11.62 -17.88 -3.41
C ASP A 64 -10.66 -18.80 -2.62
N ALA A 65 -9.81 -18.23 -1.77
CA ALA A 65 -8.97 -18.97 -0.83
C ALA A 65 -9.81 -19.78 0.18
N GLU A 66 -10.83 -19.17 0.80
CA GLU A 66 -11.75 -19.88 1.70
C GLU A 66 -12.37 -21.10 1.01
N ASN A 67 -12.90 -20.92 -0.20
CA ASN A 67 -13.55 -21.99 -0.95
C ASN A 67 -12.57 -23.09 -1.38
N ALA A 68 -11.35 -22.73 -1.79
CA ALA A 68 -10.30 -23.69 -2.09
C ALA A 68 -9.93 -24.54 -0.86
N MET A 69 -9.87 -23.92 0.32
CA MET A 69 -9.53 -24.63 1.56
C MET A 69 -10.67 -25.48 2.12
N LYS A 70 -11.94 -25.26 1.76
CA LYS A 70 -13.06 -26.15 2.15
C LYS A 70 -12.90 -27.57 1.61
N GLY A 71 -12.28 -27.71 0.43
CA GLY A 71 -11.99 -29.01 -0.18
C GLY A 71 -10.71 -29.67 0.35
N CYS A 72 -9.91 -28.95 1.14
CA CYS A 72 -8.66 -29.42 1.67
C CYS A 72 -8.88 -30.26 2.93
N LYS A 73 -8.23 -31.44 3.00
CA LYS A 73 -8.34 -32.38 4.11
C LYS A 73 -7.34 -32.03 5.22
N GLU A 74 -6.64 -33.03 5.78
CA GLU A 74 -5.81 -32.85 6.98
C GLU A 74 -4.68 -31.82 6.83
N GLU A 75 -4.20 -31.58 5.60
CA GLU A 75 -3.14 -30.60 5.30
C GLU A 75 -3.54 -29.13 5.59
N CYS A 76 -4.82 -28.83 5.69
CA CYS A 76 -5.33 -27.48 5.99
C CYS A 76 -5.80 -27.32 7.44
N ILE A 77 -5.54 -28.32 8.28
CA ILE A 77 -5.74 -28.26 9.72
C ILE A 77 -4.41 -27.90 10.37
N LEU A 78 -4.41 -26.81 11.12
CA LEU A 78 -3.23 -26.33 11.82
C LEU A 78 -3.05 -27.11 13.13
N PRO A 79 -1.80 -27.46 13.49
CA PRO A 79 -1.52 -28.22 14.71
C PRO A 79 -1.86 -27.43 15.97
N GLU A 80 -1.70 -26.11 15.93
CA GLU A 80 -2.03 -25.18 17.01
C GLU A 80 -3.10 -24.18 16.51
N PRO A 81 -4.05 -23.76 17.37
CA PRO A 81 -5.04 -22.77 16.99
C PRO A 81 -4.41 -21.40 16.78
N LEU A 82 -4.89 -20.69 15.76
CA LEU A 82 -4.56 -19.28 15.51
C LEU A 82 -5.53 -18.37 16.26
N THR A 83 -4.98 -17.32 16.87
CA THR A 83 -5.77 -16.23 17.45
C THR A 83 -6.09 -15.20 16.37
N LEU A 84 -7.36 -14.94 16.15
CA LEU A 84 -7.87 -14.01 15.15
C LEU A 84 -8.81 -12.97 15.76
N PRO A 85 -8.96 -11.78 15.14
CA PRO A 85 -9.95 -10.81 15.58
C PRO A 85 -11.37 -11.31 15.32
N VAL A 86 -12.29 -11.02 16.23
CA VAL A 86 -13.72 -11.22 16.00
C VAL A 86 -14.20 -10.21 14.97
N MET A 87 -14.87 -10.70 13.94
CA MET A 87 -15.45 -9.89 12.87
C MET A 87 -16.93 -9.63 13.09
N ASN A 88 -17.29 -9.08 14.26
CA ASN A 88 -18.64 -8.61 14.52
C ASN A 88 -18.69 -7.08 14.47
N LEU A 89 -19.61 -6.56 13.66
CA LEU A 89 -19.86 -5.13 13.58
C LEU A 89 -21.31 -4.89 13.92
N ASN A 90 -21.54 -4.38 15.12
CA ASN A 90 -22.79 -3.69 15.38
C ASN A 90 -22.66 -2.31 14.73
N TYR A 91 -23.39 -2.07 13.64
CA TYR A 91 -23.31 -0.82 12.89
C TYR A 91 -23.56 0.40 13.79
N MET A 92 -24.54 0.35 14.69
CA MET A 92 -24.88 1.46 15.59
C MET A 92 -23.75 1.72 16.61
N GLU A 93 -23.17 0.67 17.17
CA GLU A 93 -22.02 0.78 18.07
C GLU A 93 -20.79 1.29 17.33
N TRP A 94 -20.55 0.81 16.11
CA TRP A 94 -19.44 1.24 15.29
C TRP A 94 -19.57 2.69 14.89
N GLU A 95 -20.73 3.12 14.38
CA GLU A 95 -20.97 4.49 13.92
C GLU A 95 -20.71 5.51 15.04
N SER A 96 -21.15 5.20 16.27
CA SER A 96 -20.99 6.03 17.46
C SER A 96 -19.57 6.05 18.06
N LYS A 97 -18.65 5.19 17.62
CA LYS A 97 -17.24 5.21 18.09
C LYS A 97 -16.47 6.41 17.56
N ASP A 98 -15.59 6.93 18.40
CA ASP A 98 -14.58 7.92 18.00
C ASP A 98 -13.68 7.35 16.89
N ASN A 99 -13.26 8.24 15.98
CA ASN A 99 -12.46 7.84 14.83
C ASN A 99 -11.11 7.22 15.24
N LYS A 100 -10.51 7.65 16.36
CA LYS A 100 -9.28 7.03 16.87
C LYS A 100 -9.51 5.59 17.32
N ILE A 101 -10.63 5.32 17.98
CA ILE A 101 -10.98 3.96 18.41
C ILE A 101 -11.21 3.06 17.19
N LYS A 102 -11.91 3.57 16.16
CA LYS A 102 -12.09 2.84 14.89
C LYS A 102 -10.75 2.50 14.25
N GLU A 103 -9.86 3.48 14.17
CA GLU A 103 -8.51 3.31 13.64
C GLU A 103 -7.68 2.29 14.43
N GLU A 104 -7.68 2.36 15.77
CA GLU A 104 -7.00 1.39 16.63
C GLU A 104 -7.55 -0.03 16.44
N GLU A 105 -8.88 -0.18 16.34
CA GLU A 105 -9.52 -1.48 16.09
C GLU A 105 -9.18 -2.06 14.71
N VAL A 106 -9.10 -1.22 13.67
CA VAL A 106 -8.68 -1.65 12.32
C VAL A 106 -7.21 -2.06 12.33
N GLN A 107 -6.34 -1.25 12.92
CA GLN A 107 -4.89 -1.51 12.97
C GLN A 107 -4.55 -2.76 13.80
N SER A 108 -5.13 -2.90 14.99
CA SER A 108 -4.96 -4.09 15.82
C SER A 108 -5.48 -5.34 15.12
N GLY A 109 -6.67 -5.26 14.50
CA GLY A 109 -7.24 -6.38 13.74
C GLY A 109 -6.36 -6.81 12.57
N LEU A 110 -5.85 -5.84 11.80
CA LEU A 110 -4.93 -6.10 10.69
C LEU A 110 -3.62 -6.73 11.17
N SER A 111 -3.08 -6.25 12.29
CA SER A 111 -1.87 -6.80 12.91
C SER A 111 -2.04 -8.26 13.34
N LEU A 112 -3.16 -8.59 14.02
CA LEU A 112 -3.49 -9.97 14.39
C LEU A 112 -3.63 -10.86 13.17
N LEU A 113 -4.34 -10.39 12.15
CA LEU A 113 -4.55 -11.16 10.93
C LEU A 113 -3.22 -11.43 10.21
N LYS A 114 -2.34 -10.43 10.14
CA LYS A 114 -0.99 -10.58 9.61
C LYS A 114 -0.19 -11.64 10.37
N GLN A 115 -0.23 -11.59 11.71
CA GLN A 115 0.46 -12.57 12.56
C GLN A 115 -0.09 -13.98 12.33
N ALA A 116 -1.42 -14.13 12.30
CA ALA A 116 -2.06 -15.42 12.06
C ALA A 116 -1.71 -16.02 10.70
N ILE A 117 -1.63 -15.21 9.64
CA ILE A 117 -1.21 -15.66 8.30
C ILE A 117 0.27 -16.06 8.27
N LEU A 118 1.14 -15.32 8.96
CA LEU A 118 2.54 -15.71 9.09
C LEU A 118 2.70 -17.02 9.86
N THR A 119 1.98 -17.17 10.98
CA THR A 119 1.97 -18.43 11.73
C THR A 119 1.41 -19.58 10.88
N ALA A 120 0.35 -19.35 10.10
CA ALA A 120 -0.17 -20.36 9.18
C ALA A 120 0.90 -20.77 8.16
N ARG A 121 1.61 -19.79 7.57
CA ARG A 121 2.70 -20.02 6.61
C ARG A 121 3.77 -20.95 7.16
N ASP A 122 4.17 -20.75 8.40
CA ASP A 122 5.25 -21.52 9.03
C ASP A 122 4.80 -22.94 9.43
N LYS A 123 3.50 -23.22 9.41
CA LYS A 123 2.91 -24.49 9.85
C LYS A 123 2.35 -25.34 8.70
N VAL A 124 2.16 -24.78 7.51
CA VAL A 124 1.73 -25.54 6.33
C VAL A 124 2.92 -26.25 5.67
N ALA A 125 2.71 -27.50 5.25
CA ALA A 125 3.73 -28.31 4.61
C ALA A 125 3.57 -28.42 3.07
N SER A 126 2.35 -28.24 2.55
CA SER A 126 2.06 -28.39 1.12
C SER A 126 2.06 -27.06 0.35
N SER A 127 2.32 -27.13 -0.96
CA SER A 127 2.42 -25.96 -1.83
C SER A 127 1.07 -25.29 -2.12
N VAL A 128 -0.01 -26.07 -2.19
CA VAL A 128 -1.36 -25.53 -2.52
C VAL A 128 -1.84 -24.52 -1.47
N PRO A 129 -1.85 -24.83 -0.15
CA PRO A 129 -2.22 -23.84 0.86
C PRO A 129 -1.24 -22.66 0.94
N LEU A 130 0.04 -22.90 0.65
CA LEU A 130 1.09 -21.88 0.71
C LEU A 130 0.84 -20.74 -0.30
N GLU A 131 0.41 -21.05 -1.53
CA GLU A 131 0.11 -20.03 -2.55
C GLU A 131 -0.98 -19.05 -2.08
N PHE A 132 -2.06 -19.55 -1.48
CA PHE A 132 -3.14 -18.73 -0.92
C PHE A 132 -2.68 -17.91 0.29
N ILE A 133 -1.84 -18.49 1.15
CA ILE A 133 -1.26 -17.79 2.31
C ILE A 133 -0.36 -16.64 1.87
N GLU A 134 0.47 -16.83 0.83
CA GLU A 134 1.35 -15.78 0.32
C GLU A 134 0.56 -14.65 -0.38
N ALA A 135 -0.52 -14.99 -1.08
CA ALA A 135 -1.44 -14.01 -1.62
C ALA A 135 -2.10 -13.18 -0.50
N ALA A 136 -2.62 -13.84 0.53
CA ALA A 136 -3.20 -13.17 1.69
C ALA A 136 -2.20 -12.25 2.41
N TYR A 137 -0.96 -12.70 2.58
CA TYR A 137 0.10 -11.89 3.17
C TYR A 137 0.39 -10.63 2.33
N ARG A 138 0.48 -10.76 1.00
CA ARG A 138 0.62 -9.60 0.10
C ARG A 138 -0.53 -8.62 0.25
N ASN A 139 -1.77 -9.11 0.27
CA ASN A 139 -2.96 -8.25 0.36
C ASN A 139 -2.98 -7.45 1.67
N ILE A 140 -2.74 -8.11 2.80
CA ILE A 140 -2.70 -7.46 4.11
C ILE A 140 -1.55 -6.46 4.20
N ARG A 141 -0.37 -6.80 3.66
CA ARG A 141 0.76 -5.88 3.60
C ARG A 141 0.41 -4.63 2.79
N ASN A 142 -0.25 -4.79 1.65
CA ASN A 142 -0.69 -3.68 0.80
C ASN A 142 -1.72 -2.81 1.54
N ILE A 143 -2.73 -3.42 2.19
CA ILE A 143 -3.70 -2.69 3.02
C ILE A 143 -2.98 -1.90 4.12
N GLY A 144 -2.06 -2.52 4.84
CA GLY A 144 -1.29 -1.86 5.91
C GLY A 144 -0.46 -0.68 5.40
N GLN A 145 0.16 -0.79 4.23
CA GLN A 145 0.87 0.32 3.60
C GLN A 145 -0.07 1.48 3.24
N ILE A 146 -1.28 1.18 2.78
CA ILE A 146 -2.26 2.20 2.44
C ILE A 146 -2.80 2.87 3.70
N LEU A 147 -3.10 2.12 4.77
CA LEU A 147 -3.47 2.71 6.07
C LEU A 147 -2.35 3.60 6.62
N LYS A 148 -1.10 3.16 6.56
CA LYS A 148 0.05 3.98 6.97
C LYS A 148 0.16 5.26 6.14
N SER A 149 -0.13 5.21 4.84
CA SER A 149 -0.16 6.41 4.01
C SER A 149 -1.20 7.43 4.48
N LEU A 150 -2.31 6.96 5.09
CA LEU A 150 -3.42 7.79 5.59
C LEU A 150 -3.08 8.51 6.90
N ASN A 151 -1.83 8.44 7.37
CA ASN A 151 -1.39 8.87 8.71
C ASN A 151 -2.14 8.14 9.83
N ILE A 152 -2.66 6.95 9.55
CA ILE A 152 -3.24 6.09 10.56
C ILE A 152 -2.05 5.49 11.34
N GLN A 153 -1.97 5.75 12.64
CA GLN A 153 -0.83 5.39 13.48
C GLN A 153 -0.73 3.87 13.60
N GLU A 154 0.48 3.36 13.39
CA GLU A 154 0.77 1.93 13.50
C GLU A 154 0.61 1.52 14.96
N PHE A 155 -0.45 0.77 15.26
CA PHE A 155 -0.74 0.32 16.62
C PHE A 155 0.22 -0.82 16.98
N THR A 156 1.09 -0.58 17.96
CA THR A 156 2.19 -1.50 18.34
C THR A 156 1.77 -2.63 19.27
N SER A 157 0.54 -2.62 19.80
CA SER A 157 0.01 -3.74 20.58
C SER A 157 -0.79 -4.69 19.68
N PRO A 158 -0.57 -6.01 19.75
CA PRO A 158 -1.30 -6.97 18.93
C PRO A 158 -2.81 -6.93 19.22
N VAL A 159 -3.22 -6.60 20.44
CA VAL A 159 -4.64 -6.60 20.86
C VAL A 159 -4.98 -5.23 21.45
N SER A 160 -5.95 -4.54 20.87
CA SER A 160 -6.58 -3.39 21.53
C SER A 160 -7.51 -3.89 22.63
N GLN A 161 -7.67 -3.15 23.73
CA GLN A 161 -8.60 -3.51 24.82
C GLN A 161 -10.06 -3.67 24.34
N HIS A 162 -10.37 -3.12 23.17
CA HIS A 162 -11.67 -3.15 22.53
C HIS A 162 -11.83 -4.31 21.52
N SER A 163 -10.74 -5.00 21.18
CA SER A 163 -10.75 -6.11 20.23
C SER A 163 -11.01 -7.45 20.94
N LYS A 164 -12.10 -8.12 20.56
CA LYS A 164 -12.36 -9.51 20.93
C LYS A 164 -11.61 -10.45 19.98
N THR A 165 -11.16 -11.59 20.47
CA THR A 165 -10.45 -12.60 19.68
C THR A 165 -11.14 -13.95 19.68
N ILE A 166 -10.91 -14.74 18.64
CA ILE A 166 -11.36 -16.12 18.47
C ILE A 166 -10.20 -17.03 18.10
N ALA A 167 -10.30 -18.30 18.47
CA ALA A 167 -9.34 -19.32 18.12
C ALA A 167 -9.86 -20.13 16.92
N VAL A 168 -9.07 -20.27 15.85
CA VAL A 168 -9.40 -21.09 14.68
C VAL A 168 -8.32 -22.12 14.40
N ARG A 169 -8.71 -23.27 13.84
CA ARG A 169 -7.76 -24.37 13.54
C ARG A 169 -7.67 -24.73 12.07
N THR A 170 -8.49 -24.15 11.20
CA THR A 170 -8.50 -24.50 9.77
C THR A 170 -8.18 -23.27 8.92
N LEU A 171 -7.53 -23.51 7.77
CA LEU A 171 -7.23 -22.43 6.83
C LEU A 171 -8.50 -21.84 6.19
N SER A 172 -9.56 -22.65 6.00
CA SER A 172 -10.86 -22.12 5.58
C SER A 172 -11.39 -21.09 6.57
N GLU A 173 -11.29 -21.33 7.87
CA GLU A 173 -11.75 -20.38 8.89
C GLU A 173 -10.87 -19.11 8.93
N LEU A 174 -9.56 -19.26 8.73
CA LEU A 174 -8.64 -18.13 8.58
C LEU A 174 -9.05 -17.22 7.42
N PHE A 175 -9.28 -17.79 6.23
CA PHE A 175 -9.66 -17.01 5.05
C PHE A 175 -11.07 -16.44 5.15
N ARG A 176 -12.00 -17.14 5.81
CA ARG A 176 -13.34 -16.61 6.14
C ARG A 176 -13.25 -15.34 6.99
N VAL A 177 -12.38 -15.35 8.00
CA VAL A 177 -12.14 -14.18 8.86
C VAL A 177 -11.46 -13.06 8.08
N GLN A 178 -10.47 -13.35 7.22
CA GLN A 178 -9.85 -12.35 6.36
C GLN A 178 -10.85 -11.69 5.41
N ALA A 179 -11.71 -12.47 4.75
CA ALA A 179 -12.75 -11.96 3.87
C ALA A 179 -13.71 -11.06 4.65
N SER A 180 -14.13 -11.50 5.84
CA SER A 180 -14.98 -10.71 6.73
C SER A 180 -14.29 -9.41 7.17
N PHE A 181 -12.98 -9.43 7.43
CA PHE A 181 -12.18 -8.24 7.74
C PHE A 181 -12.30 -7.18 6.66
N CYS A 182 -12.11 -7.56 5.40
CA CYS A 182 -12.15 -6.62 4.28
C CYS A 182 -13.56 -6.09 3.97
N VAL A 183 -14.62 -6.79 4.39
CA VAL A 183 -16.03 -6.39 4.17
C VAL A 183 -16.52 -5.47 5.27
N VAL A 184 -16.13 -5.77 6.51
CA VAL A 184 -16.79 -5.25 7.70
C VAL A 184 -16.06 -4.04 8.29
N LYS A 185 -14.75 -3.93 8.08
CA LYS A 185 -13.89 -2.89 8.66
C LYS A 185 -13.07 -2.21 7.57
#